data_AF-A0A9E1TM84-F1
#
_entry.id   AF-A0A9E1TM84-F1
#
_cell.length_a   1.000
_cell.length_b   1.000
_cell.length_c   1.000
_cell.angle_alpha   90.00
_cell.angle_beta   90.00
_cell.angle_gamma   90.00
#
_symmetry.space_group_name_H-M   'P 1'
#
loop_
_entity.id
_entity.type
_entity.pdbx_description
1 polymer ?
#
loop_
_entity_poly.entity_id
_entity_poly.type
_entity_poly.pdbx_seq_one_letter_code
_entity_poly.pdbx_strand_id
1 'polypeptide(L)'
;MSETRAAWAGLLEVLAEAGERFAGEDWTVVDDRDVAEAHRTIAHILQSGLVSHAEFDPERPVWRRIVTPTRKFSGDNADAIYFEAPIRGDRTYRITGNLTQAVYTAFTVEAGANNGSYPDRTDGMLNDTQFDVATDGSYEIILGGEPQDRNWLGLSDDAGRLTSRHYFEWASSVAGTDVHLPLTIANLDPPDGPPPPWDDDLVAAAIRRVTNHVRSKTIDGPQRAGRA
;
A
#
# COMPACT_ATOMS: atom_id res chain seq x y z
N MET A 1 7.84 -21.18 23.08
CA MET A 1 8.24 -19.78 22.77
C MET A 1 7.01 -19.13 22.17
N SER A 2 6.65 -17.88 22.54
CA SER A 2 5.43 -17.26 21.99
C SER A 2 5.59 -17.00 20.50
N GLU A 3 4.50 -17.03 19.75
CA GLU A 3 4.49 -16.80 18.30
C GLU A 3 4.98 -15.38 17.99
N THR A 4 4.62 -14.41 18.83
CA THR A 4 5.11 -13.03 18.72
C THR A 4 6.62 -12.95 18.83
N ARG A 5 7.25 -13.67 19.77
CA ARG A 5 8.71 -13.65 19.94
C ARG A 5 9.42 -14.25 18.73
N ALA A 6 8.87 -15.32 18.17
CA ALA A 6 9.41 -15.93 16.95
C ALA A 6 9.27 -14.98 15.74
N ALA A 7 8.10 -14.36 15.56
CA ALA A 7 7.87 -13.39 14.49
C ALA A 7 8.79 -12.16 14.60
N TRP A 8 8.98 -11.65 15.83
CA TRP A 8 9.90 -10.55 16.10
C TRP A 8 11.34 -10.88 15.75
N ALA A 9 11.82 -12.06 16.16
CA ALA A 9 13.16 -12.53 15.79
C ALA A 9 13.33 -12.60 14.25
N GLY A 10 12.33 -13.15 13.54
CA GLY A 10 12.35 -13.21 12.08
C GLY A 10 12.36 -11.84 11.40
N LEU A 11 11.68 -10.82 11.95
CA LEU A 11 11.78 -9.45 11.44
C LEU A 11 13.21 -8.91 11.58
N LEU A 12 13.86 -9.14 12.73
CA LEU A 12 15.24 -8.69 12.96
C LEU A 12 16.22 -9.37 12.00
N GLU A 13 16.05 -10.67 11.74
CA GLU A 13 16.85 -11.42 10.77
C GLU A 13 16.72 -10.84 9.36
N VAL A 14 15.49 -10.54 8.91
CA VAL A 14 15.25 -9.92 7.60
C VAL A 14 15.83 -8.51 7.50
N LEU A 15 15.76 -7.72 8.57
CA LEU A 15 16.35 -6.37 8.58
C LEU A 15 17.88 -6.43 8.52
N ALA A 16 18.51 -7.39 9.21
CA ALA A 16 19.95 -7.62 9.12
C ALA A 16 20.35 -8.05 7.71
N GLU A 17 19.66 -9.05 7.13
CA GLU A 17 19.91 -9.51 5.76
C GLU A 17 19.72 -8.39 4.73
N ALA A 18 18.68 -7.56 4.87
CA ALA A 18 18.47 -6.41 3.99
C ALA A 18 19.62 -5.39 4.11
N GLY A 19 20.12 -5.12 5.32
CA GLY A 19 21.26 -4.22 5.55
C GLY A 19 22.57 -4.71 4.91
N GLU A 20 22.72 -6.02 4.67
CA GLU A 20 23.87 -6.58 3.98
C GLU A 20 23.64 -6.67 2.47
N ARG A 21 22.52 -7.24 2.04
CA ARG A 21 22.26 -7.56 0.62
C ARG A 21 21.74 -6.36 -0.16
N PHE A 22 20.71 -5.68 0.35
CA PHE A 22 20.10 -4.53 -0.34
C PHE A 22 20.98 -3.28 -0.31
N ALA A 23 21.84 -3.15 0.70
CA ALA A 23 22.89 -2.13 0.76
C ALA A 23 24.25 -2.64 0.26
N GLY A 24 24.26 -3.70 -0.55
CA GLY A 24 25.47 -4.33 -1.08
C GLY A 24 25.54 -4.36 -2.61
N GLU A 25 26.58 -5.01 -3.12
CA GLU A 25 26.91 -5.05 -4.56
C GLU A 25 25.80 -5.67 -5.44
N ASP A 26 25.02 -6.61 -4.89
CA ASP A 26 23.84 -7.22 -5.54
C ASP A 26 22.86 -6.17 -6.09
N TRP A 27 22.84 -4.99 -5.47
CA TRP A 27 21.96 -3.86 -5.83
C TRP A 27 22.72 -2.67 -6.42
N THR A 28 23.96 -2.89 -6.88
CA THR A 28 24.84 -1.85 -7.43
C THR A 28 25.08 -0.69 -6.45
N VAL A 29 25.12 -1.00 -5.14
CA VAL A 29 25.54 -0.05 -4.10
C VAL A 29 27.06 -0.09 -4.04
N VAL A 30 27.72 1.00 -4.47
CA VAL A 30 29.16 0.97 -4.77
C VAL A 30 30.00 1.96 -3.95
N ASP A 31 29.37 2.87 -3.21
CA ASP A 31 30.06 3.83 -2.34
C ASP A 31 29.35 4.05 -1.00
N ASP A 32 30.03 4.73 -0.07
CA ASP A 32 29.53 4.99 1.29
C ASP A 32 28.21 5.79 1.31
N ARG A 33 27.99 6.64 0.30
CA ARG A 33 26.76 7.42 0.19
C ARG A 33 25.61 6.53 -0.25
N ASP A 34 25.83 5.64 -1.20
CA ASP A 34 24.83 4.66 -1.64
C ASP A 34 24.47 3.72 -0.48
N VAL A 35 25.44 3.28 0.32
CA VAL A 35 25.19 2.47 1.53
C VAL A 35 24.28 3.23 2.51
N ALA A 36 24.56 4.51 2.76
CA ALA A 36 23.74 5.33 3.64
C ALA A 36 22.31 5.53 3.11
N GLU A 37 22.14 5.79 1.81
CA GLU A 37 20.81 5.93 1.19
C GLU A 37 20.05 4.60 1.10
N ALA A 38 20.75 3.47 0.93
CA ALA A 38 20.14 2.15 0.98
C ALA A 38 19.56 1.85 2.37
N HIS A 39 20.31 2.12 3.44
CA HIS A 39 19.81 1.97 4.82
C HIS A 39 18.63 2.89 5.12
N ARG A 40 18.68 4.14 4.64
CA ARG A 40 17.54 5.06 4.73
C ARG A 40 16.32 4.52 3.98
N THR A 41 16.53 3.91 2.82
CA THR A 41 15.47 3.28 2.03
C THR A 41 14.87 2.07 2.77
N ILE A 42 15.69 1.22 3.39
CA ILE A 42 15.22 0.12 4.25
C ILE A 42 14.36 0.66 5.39
N ALA A 43 14.77 1.76 6.03
CA ALA A 43 13.99 2.40 7.09
C ALA A 43 12.62 2.91 6.58
N HIS A 44 12.56 3.50 5.39
CA HIS A 44 11.29 3.90 4.78
C HIS A 44 10.40 2.70 4.40
N ILE A 45 10.97 1.61 3.90
CA ILE A 45 10.24 0.36 3.59
C ILE A 45 9.66 -0.24 4.87
N LEU A 46 10.44 -0.30 5.96
CA LEU A 46 9.95 -0.74 7.26
C LEU A 46 8.81 0.17 7.76
N GLN A 47 9.00 1.49 7.67
CA GLN A 47 7.95 2.46 8.04
C GLN A 47 6.69 2.30 7.19
N SER A 48 6.82 1.98 5.90
CA SER A 48 5.68 1.65 5.05
C SER A 48 5.02 0.38 5.57
N GLY A 49 5.75 -0.72 5.72
CA GLY A 49 5.22 -1.98 6.23
C GLY A 49 4.47 -1.83 7.55
N LEU A 50 5.00 -1.06 8.50
CA LEU A 50 4.34 -0.77 9.77
C LEU A 50 3.01 -0.02 9.60
N VAL A 51 2.94 0.99 8.72
CA VAL A 51 1.71 1.76 8.47
C VAL A 51 0.69 0.98 7.65
N SER A 52 1.18 0.19 6.71
CA SER A 52 0.42 -0.53 5.68
C SER A 52 -0.13 -1.86 6.18
N HIS A 53 0.64 -2.59 6.99
CA HIS A 53 0.44 -4.02 7.20
C HIS A 53 0.35 -4.45 8.67
N ALA A 54 0.84 -3.66 9.63
CA ALA A 54 0.75 -4.05 11.05
C ALA A 54 -0.72 -4.09 11.50
N GLU A 55 -1.43 -2.97 11.35
CA GLU A 55 -2.84 -2.77 11.72
C GLU A 55 -3.80 -3.10 10.57
N PHE A 56 -3.44 -4.07 9.72
CA PHE A 56 -4.19 -4.44 8.52
C PHE A 56 -5.51 -5.13 8.90
N ASP A 57 -6.63 -4.43 8.72
CA ASP A 57 -7.99 -4.97 8.90
C ASP A 57 -8.86 -4.65 7.67
N PRO A 58 -9.07 -5.61 6.75
CA PRO A 58 -9.92 -5.42 5.59
C PRO A 58 -11.42 -5.37 5.95
N GLU A 59 -11.83 -5.83 7.13
CA GLU A 59 -13.23 -5.70 7.57
C GLU A 59 -13.56 -4.25 7.95
N ARG A 60 -12.54 -3.48 8.33
CA ARG A 60 -12.64 -2.07 8.75
C ARG A 60 -11.53 -1.25 8.09
N PRO A 61 -11.55 -1.11 6.76
CA PRO A 61 -10.46 -0.51 6.02
C PRO A 61 -10.33 0.98 6.33
N VAL A 62 -9.08 1.46 6.38
CA VAL A 62 -8.75 2.88 6.55
C VAL A 62 -7.70 3.25 5.52
N TRP A 63 -7.91 4.37 4.83
CA TRP A 63 -6.91 4.92 3.92
C TRP A 63 -5.65 5.35 4.67
N ARG A 64 -4.50 4.83 4.23
CA ARG A 64 -3.18 5.20 4.72
C ARG A 64 -2.40 5.89 3.63
N ARG A 65 -1.88 7.08 3.90
CA ARG A 65 -1.02 7.80 2.96
C ARG A 65 0.33 7.08 2.89
N ILE A 66 0.64 6.41 1.78
CA ILE A 66 1.84 5.56 1.68
C ILE A 66 3.12 6.35 1.39
N VAL A 67 3.01 7.45 0.65
CA VAL A 67 4.11 8.40 0.41
C VAL A 67 3.84 9.71 1.14
N THR A 68 4.82 10.16 1.92
CA THR A 68 4.76 11.44 2.64
C THR A 68 6.05 12.24 2.39
N PRO A 69 6.12 13.53 2.76
CA PRO A 69 7.37 14.30 2.70
C PRO A 69 8.54 13.63 3.43
N THR A 70 8.26 12.79 4.42
CA THR A 70 9.24 12.12 5.28
C THR A 70 9.36 10.62 5.03
N ARG A 71 8.60 10.06 4.08
CA ARG A 71 8.67 8.64 3.70
C ARG A 71 8.57 8.49 2.19
N LYS A 72 9.67 8.04 1.60
CA LYS A 72 9.79 7.75 0.17
C LYS A 72 9.51 6.29 -0.11
N PHE A 73 8.96 6.00 -1.30
CA PHE A 73 8.59 4.64 -1.66
C PHE A 73 8.69 4.42 -3.17
N SER A 74 9.73 3.67 -3.58
CA SER A 74 9.87 3.05 -4.91
C SER A 74 9.41 3.90 -6.11
N GLY A 75 10.12 4.98 -6.42
CA GLY A 75 9.81 5.81 -7.60
C GLY A 75 8.60 6.72 -7.42
N ASP A 76 8.36 7.18 -6.18
CA ASP A 76 7.28 8.10 -5.88
C ASP A 76 7.35 9.39 -6.69
N ASN A 77 6.18 9.87 -7.13
CA ASN A 77 6.07 11.15 -7.83
C ASN A 77 5.75 12.28 -6.84
N ALA A 78 6.54 13.35 -6.88
CA ALA A 78 6.33 14.54 -6.07
C ALA A 78 5.02 15.27 -6.41
N ASP A 79 4.49 15.05 -7.60
CA ASP A 79 3.24 15.64 -8.10
C ASP A 79 2.03 14.72 -7.88
N ALA A 80 2.15 13.73 -7.01
CA ALA A 80 1.06 12.83 -6.67
C ALA A 80 0.88 12.60 -5.16
N ILE A 81 -0.36 12.30 -4.79
CA ILE A 81 -0.73 11.79 -3.48
C ILE A 81 -1.20 10.34 -3.63
N TYR A 82 -0.69 9.49 -2.76
CA TYR A 82 -0.93 8.06 -2.77
C TYR A 82 -1.55 7.62 -1.45
N PHE A 83 -2.68 6.92 -1.54
CA PHE A 83 -3.25 6.21 -0.41
C PHE A 83 -3.34 4.72 -0.72
N GLU A 84 -3.40 3.91 0.32
CA GLU A 84 -3.80 2.51 0.19
C GLU A 84 -4.74 2.10 1.31
N ALA A 85 -5.48 1.03 1.08
CA ALA A 85 -6.31 0.39 2.09
C ALA A 85 -6.27 -1.15 1.92
N PRO A 86 -6.37 -1.90 3.03
CA PRO A 86 -6.61 -3.34 2.97
C PRO A 86 -8.00 -3.62 2.40
N ILE A 87 -8.12 -4.67 1.60
CA ILE A 87 -9.42 -5.18 1.11
C ILE A 87 -9.39 -6.71 1.08
N ARG A 88 -10.54 -7.32 0.76
CA ARG A 88 -10.71 -8.76 0.55
C ARG A 88 -11.62 -9.00 -0.64
N GLY A 89 -11.34 -10.05 -1.40
CA GLY A 89 -12.10 -10.44 -2.58
C GLY A 89 -13.57 -10.79 -2.32
N ASP A 90 -13.87 -11.33 -1.15
CA ASP A 90 -15.21 -11.78 -0.74
C ASP A 90 -16.08 -10.70 -0.09
N ARG A 91 -15.66 -9.44 -0.16
CA ARG A 91 -16.35 -8.29 0.43
C ARG A 91 -16.75 -7.28 -0.62
N THR A 92 -17.69 -6.41 -0.26
CA THR A 92 -18.08 -5.26 -1.08
C THR A 92 -17.79 -3.97 -0.33
N TYR A 93 -17.17 -3.02 -1.00
CA TYR A 93 -16.80 -1.74 -0.41
C TYR A 93 -17.40 -0.58 -1.19
N ARG A 94 -17.73 0.51 -0.49
CA ARG A 94 -18.02 1.82 -1.09
C ARG A 94 -16.85 2.75 -0.84
N ILE A 95 -16.40 3.40 -1.90
CA ILE A 95 -15.41 4.46 -1.89
C ILE A 95 -16.13 5.74 -2.28
N THR A 96 -15.95 6.81 -1.51
CA THR A 96 -16.37 8.15 -1.92
C THR A 96 -15.20 9.11 -1.82
N GLY A 97 -15.18 10.12 -2.68
CA GLY A 97 -14.14 11.13 -2.63
C GLY A 97 -14.43 12.33 -3.51
N ASN A 98 -13.42 13.19 -3.66
CA ASN A 98 -13.46 14.32 -4.57
C ASN A 98 -12.13 14.44 -5.32
N LEU A 99 -12.16 14.77 -6.61
CA LEU A 99 -10.93 14.91 -7.41
C LEU A 99 -9.99 15.98 -6.84
N THR A 100 -10.52 17.00 -6.15
CA THR A 100 -9.72 18.06 -5.51
C THR A 100 -8.73 18.70 -6.49
N GLN A 101 -9.14 18.90 -7.75
CA GLN A 101 -8.30 19.41 -8.86
C GLN A 101 -7.17 18.49 -9.32
N ALA A 102 -7.13 17.22 -8.88
CA ALA A 102 -6.27 16.23 -9.53
C ALA A 102 -6.64 16.13 -11.01
N VAL A 103 -5.63 16.16 -11.88
CA VAL A 103 -5.78 16.01 -13.33
C VAL A 103 -5.89 14.54 -13.76
N TYR A 104 -5.52 13.64 -12.85
CA TYR A 104 -5.69 12.20 -13.01
C TYR A 104 -5.88 11.54 -11.64
N THR A 105 -6.99 10.82 -11.46
CA THR A 105 -7.23 9.96 -10.30
C THR A 105 -7.42 8.51 -10.76
N ALA A 106 -6.73 7.58 -10.10
CA ALA A 106 -6.89 6.15 -10.36
C ALA A 106 -6.89 5.30 -9.09
N PHE A 107 -7.60 4.18 -9.18
CA PHE A 107 -7.71 3.14 -8.17
C PHE A 107 -7.21 1.83 -8.76
N THR A 108 -6.27 1.18 -8.09
CA THR A 108 -5.69 -0.10 -8.54
C THR A 108 -5.87 -1.14 -7.45
N VAL A 109 -6.43 -2.28 -7.82
CA VAL A 109 -6.52 -3.47 -6.99
C VAL A 109 -5.34 -4.37 -7.30
N GLU A 110 -4.67 -4.83 -6.25
CA GLU A 110 -3.56 -5.76 -6.33
C GLU A 110 -3.93 -7.06 -5.59
N ALA A 111 -3.65 -8.19 -6.24
CA ALA A 111 -3.93 -9.53 -5.75
C ALA A 111 -2.64 -10.23 -5.27
N GLY A 112 -2.79 -11.20 -4.37
CA GLY A 112 -1.67 -11.98 -3.82
C GLY A 112 -0.86 -11.28 -2.72
N ALA A 113 -1.19 -10.03 -2.36
CA ALA A 113 -0.44 -9.23 -1.38
C ALA A 113 -1.00 -9.28 0.06
N ASN A 114 -1.97 -10.16 0.35
CA ASN A 114 -2.66 -10.24 1.65
C ASN A 114 -1.73 -10.52 2.84
N ASN A 115 -0.62 -11.21 2.59
CA ASN A 115 0.39 -11.54 3.58
C ASN A 115 1.46 -10.45 3.74
N GLY A 116 1.31 -9.28 3.11
CA GLY A 116 2.27 -8.18 3.13
C GLY A 116 3.38 -8.26 2.07
N SER A 117 3.49 -9.37 1.31
CA SER A 117 4.45 -9.50 0.22
C SER A 117 4.13 -8.56 -0.95
N TYR A 118 5.08 -8.45 -1.88
CA TYR A 118 4.85 -7.85 -3.19
C TYR A 118 3.65 -8.53 -3.87
N PRO A 119 2.74 -7.79 -4.51
CA PRO A 119 1.60 -8.38 -5.20
C PRO A 119 2.04 -9.23 -6.39
N ASP A 120 1.31 -10.31 -6.62
CA ASP A 120 1.54 -11.21 -7.74
C ASP A 120 1.12 -10.57 -9.07
N ARG A 121 0.01 -9.80 -9.03
CA ARG A 121 -0.54 -9.10 -10.19
C ARG A 121 -1.41 -7.91 -9.80
N THR A 122 -1.61 -7.03 -10.78
CA THR A 122 -2.73 -6.10 -10.79
C THR A 122 -4.00 -6.88 -11.14
N ASP A 123 -4.99 -6.85 -10.25
CA ASP A 123 -6.27 -7.53 -10.42
C ASP A 123 -7.24 -6.70 -11.26
N GLY A 124 -7.20 -5.37 -11.08
CA GLY A 124 -8.04 -4.44 -11.81
C GLY A 124 -7.68 -2.99 -11.53
N MET A 125 -8.18 -2.09 -12.38
CA MET A 125 -7.96 -0.66 -12.24
C MET A 125 -9.13 0.14 -12.80
N LEU A 126 -9.43 1.26 -12.14
CA LEU A 126 -10.26 2.35 -12.67
C LEU A 126 -9.48 3.66 -12.66
N ASN A 127 -9.74 4.52 -13.64
CA ASN A 127 -9.37 5.93 -13.58
C ASN A 127 -10.59 6.83 -13.75
N ASP A 128 -10.40 8.14 -13.57
CA ASP A 128 -11.43 9.19 -13.62
C ASP A 128 -12.17 9.36 -14.95
N THR A 129 -11.77 8.66 -16.01
CA THR A 129 -12.58 8.56 -17.25
C THR A 129 -13.60 7.42 -17.20
N GLN A 130 -13.48 6.52 -16.22
CA GLN A 130 -14.25 5.28 -16.11
C GLN A 130 -15.30 5.31 -14.98
N PHE A 131 -15.34 6.37 -14.18
CA PHE A 131 -16.39 6.63 -13.21
C PHE A 131 -16.99 8.03 -13.40
N ASP A 132 -18.18 8.21 -12.86
CA ASP A 132 -18.91 9.47 -12.92
C ASP A 132 -18.41 10.42 -11.85
N VAL A 133 -18.12 11.63 -12.30
CA VAL A 133 -17.71 12.74 -11.44
C VAL A 133 -18.78 13.81 -11.52
N ALA A 134 -19.34 14.15 -10.36
CA ALA A 134 -20.33 15.22 -10.27
C ALA A 134 -19.68 16.59 -10.57
N THR A 135 -20.51 17.61 -10.80
CA THR A 135 -20.04 18.96 -11.12
C THR A 135 -19.19 19.59 -10.02
N ASP A 136 -19.33 19.16 -8.77
CA ASP A 136 -18.50 19.59 -7.65
C ASP A 136 -17.19 18.78 -7.49
N GLY A 137 -16.94 17.82 -8.37
CA GLY A 137 -15.77 16.94 -8.36
C GLY A 137 -15.94 15.67 -7.52
N SER A 138 -17.10 15.45 -6.88
CA SER A 138 -17.35 14.26 -6.07
C SER A 138 -17.60 13.01 -6.92
N TYR A 139 -17.26 11.84 -6.38
CA TYR A 139 -17.50 10.54 -6.99
C TYR A 139 -17.82 9.48 -5.94
N GLU A 140 -18.48 8.41 -6.39
CA GLU A 140 -18.71 7.18 -5.65
C GLU A 140 -18.30 5.98 -6.52
N ILE A 141 -17.63 5.00 -5.93
CA ILE A 141 -17.22 3.75 -6.58
C ILE A 141 -17.59 2.57 -5.67
N ILE A 142 -18.14 1.52 -6.27
CA ILE A 142 -18.36 0.22 -5.63
C ILE A 142 -17.25 -0.74 -6.02
N LEU A 143 -16.67 -1.40 -5.03
CA LEU A 143 -15.62 -2.39 -5.20
C LEU A 143 -16.13 -3.77 -4.80
N GLY A 144 -16.01 -4.77 -5.66
CA GLY A 144 -16.54 -6.11 -5.45
C GLY A 144 -18.07 -6.19 -5.60
N GLY A 145 -18.66 -7.26 -5.07
CA GLY A 145 -20.11 -7.50 -5.17
C GLY A 145 -20.59 -7.79 -6.60
N GLU A 146 -21.90 -7.66 -6.81
CA GLU A 146 -22.52 -7.89 -8.13
C GLU A 146 -22.01 -6.91 -9.19
N PRO A 147 -21.72 -7.37 -10.42
CA PRO A 147 -21.28 -6.52 -11.52
C PRO A 147 -22.21 -5.34 -11.80
N GLN A 148 -21.61 -4.18 -12.11
CA GLN A 148 -22.33 -2.97 -12.51
C GLN A 148 -21.67 -2.37 -13.75
N ASP A 149 -22.44 -1.64 -14.56
CA ASP A 149 -21.95 -1.08 -15.82
C ASP A 149 -20.96 0.07 -15.64
N ARG A 150 -21.01 0.76 -14.49
CA ARG A 150 -20.26 1.99 -14.23
C ARG A 150 -19.99 2.15 -12.74
N ASN A 151 -18.99 2.96 -12.38
CA ASN A 151 -18.62 3.23 -10.99
C ASN A 151 -18.31 1.94 -10.21
N TRP A 152 -17.80 0.92 -10.90
CA TRP A 152 -17.64 -0.41 -10.33
C TRP A 152 -16.35 -1.07 -10.77
N LEU A 153 -15.70 -1.75 -9.82
CA LEU A 153 -14.54 -2.58 -10.06
C LEU A 153 -14.72 -3.91 -9.33
N GLY A 154 -14.71 -5.02 -10.08
CA GLY A 154 -14.76 -6.36 -9.50
C GLY A 154 -13.50 -6.69 -8.71
N LEU A 155 -13.61 -7.68 -7.83
CA LEU A 155 -12.51 -8.24 -7.04
C LEU A 155 -12.39 -9.74 -7.29
N SER A 156 -11.19 -10.23 -7.53
CA SER A 156 -10.89 -11.66 -7.44
C SER A 156 -10.80 -12.08 -5.97
N ASP A 157 -11.01 -13.37 -5.70
CA ASP A 157 -10.96 -13.95 -4.34
C ASP A 157 -9.65 -13.63 -3.59
N ASP A 158 -8.54 -13.49 -4.31
CA ASP A 158 -7.20 -13.20 -3.78
C ASP A 158 -6.84 -11.71 -3.79
N ALA A 159 -7.78 -10.80 -4.09
CA ALA A 159 -7.61 -9.37 -3.94
C ALA A 159 -7.26 -9.01 -2.49
N GLY A 160 -6.32 -8.09 -2.30
CA GLY A 160 -5.81 -7.78 -0.98
C GLY A 160 -5.46 -6.33 -0.70
N ARG A 161 -5.11 -5.56 -1.73
CA ARG A 161 -4.73 -4.17 -1.55
C ARG A 161 -5.37 -3.30 -2.60
N LEU A 162 -5.87 -2.16 -2.15
CA LEU A 162 -6.37 -1.09 -2.98
C LEU A 162 -5.42 0.10 -2.85
N THR A 163 -4.89 0.59 -3.96
CA THR A 163 -4.08 1.82 -4.00
C THR A 163 -4.83 2.90 -4.76
N SER A 164 -4.96 4.10 -4.20
CA SER A 164 -5.39 5.30 -4.93
C SER A 164 -4.20 6.18 -5.28
N ARG A 165 -4.25 6.81 -6.46
CA ARG A 165 -3.23 7.74 -6.94
C ARG A 165 -3.92 8.98 -7.49
N HIS A 166 -3.49 10.15 -7.04
CA HIS A 166 -4.05 11.44 -7.42
C HIS A 166 -2.92 12.34 -7.89
N TYR A 167 -2.90 12.70 -9.17
CA TYR A 167 -1.83 13.46 -9.80
C TYR A 167 -2.27 14.90 -10.08
N PHE A 168 -1.33 15.83 -9.94
CA PHE A 168 -1.58 17.26 -10.01
C PHE A 168 -0.54 17.90 -10.93
N GLU A 169 -0.92 18.97 -11.63
CA GLU A 169 -0.01 19.76 -12.47
C GLU A 169 0.14 21.18 -11.91
N TRP A 170 0.40 21.27 -10.60
CA TRP A 170 0.61 22.54 -9.93
C TRP A 170 2.05 23.03 -10.15
N ALA A 171 2.25 24.35 -10.02
CA ALA A 171 3.59 24.94 -10.11
C ALA A 171 4.53 24.48 -8.97
N SER A 172 3.99 23.93 -7.89
CA SER A 172 4.74 23.37 -6.77
C SER A 172 4.23 21.97 -6.47
N SER A 173 5.14 21.08 -6.06
CA SER A 173 4.84 19.69 -5.72
C SER A 173 3.72 19.59 -4.70
N VAL A 174 2.64 18.91 -5.08
CA VAL A 174 1.49 18.66 -4.21
C VAL A 174 1.90 17.86 -2.95
N ALA A 175 2.89 16.96 -3.08
CA ALA A 175 3.36 16.15 -1.97
C ALA A 175 3.94 16.99 -0.83
N GLY A 176 4.47 18.19 -1.12
CA GLY A 176 4.98 19.15 -0.14
C GLY A 176 3.96 20.18 0.35
N THR A 177 2.70 20.11 -0.10
CA THR A 177 1.64 21.05 0.29
C THR A 177 0.68 20.46 1.30
N ASP A 178 0.01 21.33 2.07
CA ASP A 178 -1.09 20.97 2.96
C ASP A 178 -2.43 20.96 2.20
N VAL A 179 -2.56 20.01 1.28
CA VAL A 179 -3.84 19.76 0.59
C VAL A 179 -4.59 18.64 1.31
N HIS A 180 -5.87 18.89 1.57
CA HIS A 180 -6.79 17.86 2.05
C HIS A 180 -7.49 17.22 0.86
N LEU A 181 -7.29 15.91 0.68
CA LEU A 181 -8.00 15.09 -0.30
C LEU A 181 -9.15 14.34 0.40
N PRO A 182 -10.43 14.69 0.16
CA PRO A 182 -11.55 13.92 0.68
C PRO A 182 -11.57 12.53 0.04
N LEU A 183 -11.38 11.50 0.85
CA LEU A 183 -11.40 10.11 0.41
C LEU A 183 -11.84 9.21 1.57
N THR A 184 -12.86 8.38 1.34
CA THR A 184 -13.38 7.42 2.31
C THR A 184 -13.48 6.02 1.71
N ILE A 185 -13.48 5.01 2.56
CA ILE A 185 -13.74 3.61 2.19
C ILE A 185 -14.53 2.99 3.33
N ALA A 186 -15.56 2.23 2.99
CA ALA A 186 -16.37 1.49 3.94
C ALA A 186 -16.69 0.11 3.39
N ASN A 187 -16.45 -0.93 4.19
CA ASN A 187 -17.05 -2.25 3.95
C ASN A 187 -18.57 -2.12 4.09
N LEU A 188 -19.33 -2.63 3.12
CA LEU A 188 -20.79 -2.57 3.10
C LEU A 188 -21.46 -3.66 3.94
N ASP A 189 -20.71 -4.68 4.32
CA ASP A 189 -21.14 -5.74 5.23
C ASP A 189 -20.05 -5.98 6.31
N PRO A 190 -19.80 -4.97 7.18
CA PRO A 190 -18.79 -5.11 8.21
C PRO A 190 -19.29 -6.03 9.34
N PRO A 191 -18.41 -6.79 10.01
CA PRO A 191 -18.77 -7.57 11.18
C PRO A 191 -19.31 -6.68 12.30
N ASP A 192 -20.27 -7.20 13.05
CA ASP A 192 -20.79 -6.53 14.24
C ASP A 192 -19.70 -6.33 15.31
N GLY A 193 -19.70 -5.15 15.92
CA GLY A 193 -18.84 -4.81 17.05
C GLY A 193 -17.42 -4.38 16.67
N PRO A 194 -16.58 -4.10 17.69
CA PRO A 194 -15.20 -3.67 17.49
C PRO A 194 -14.31 -4.82 16.99
N PRO A 195 -13.10 -4.52 16.46
CA PRO A 195 -12.09 -5.54 16.24
C PRO A 195 -11.85 -6.40 17.50
N PRO A 196 -11.49 -7.68 17.34
CA PRO A 196 -11.09 -8.50 18.48
C PRO A 196 -9.89 -7.88 19.20
N PRO A 197 -9.74 -8.12 20.52
CA PRO A 197 -8.55 -7.70 21.24
C PRO A 197 -7.31 -8.42 20.69
N TRP A 198 -6.17 -7.73 20.68
CA TRP A 198 -4.90 -8.31 20.26
C TRP A 198 -4.47 -9.45 21.19
N ASP A 199 -4.06 -10.56 20.58
CA ASP A 199 -3.47 -11.73 21.23
C ASP A 199 -2.12 -12.10 20.59
N ASP A 200 -1.47 -13.18 21.06
CA ASP A 200 -0.15 -13.60 20.56
C ASP A 200 -0.17 -13.93 19.06
N ASP A 201 -1.25 -14.50 18.55
CA ASP A 201 -1.37 -14.92 17.15
C ASP A 201 -1.60 -13.73 16.23
N LEU A 202 -2.48 -12.81 16.60
CA LEU A 202 -2.74 -11.59 15.85
C LEU A 202 -1.49 -10.72 15.76
N VAL A 203 -0.79 -10.51 16.89
CA VAL A 203 0.45 -9.72 16.92
C VAL A 203 1.53 -10.39 16.07
N ALA A 204 1.69 -11.72 16.18
CA ALA A 204 2.64 -12.45 15.35
C ALA A 204 2.31 -12.35 13.85
N ALA A 205 1.03 -12.45 13.47
CA ALA A 205 0.59 -12.29 12.08
C ALA A 205 0.88 -10.89 11.55
N ALA A 206 0.63 -9.84 12.35
CA ALA A 206 0.96 -8.46 11.99
C ALA A 206 2.46 -8.27 11.72
N ILE A 207 3.31 -8.76 12.63
CA ILE A 207 4.77 -8.70 12.46
C ILE A 207 5.19 -9.45 11.20
N ARG A 208 4.65 -10.66 10.95
CA ARG A 208 4.96 -11.44 9.74
C ARG A 208 4.59 -10.70 8.45
N ARG A 209 3.46 -9.98 8.42
CA ARG A 209 3.13 -9.16 7.24
C ARG A 209 4.13 -8.03 7.01
N VAL A 210 4.61 -7.37 8.07
CA VAL A 210 5.67 -6.37 7.98
C VAL A 210 6.98 -7.00 7.49
N THR A 211 7.34 -8.17 8.03
CA THR A 211 8.54 -8.92 7.61
C THR A 211 8.48 -9.27 6.11
N ASN A 212 7.35 -9.78 5.64
CA ASN A 212 7.14 -10.10 4.22
C ASN A 212 7.23 -8.86 3.32
N HIS A 213 6.70 -7.72 3.78
CA HIS A 213 6.82 -6.45 3.06
C HIS A 213 8.27 -6.00 2.91
N VAL A 214 9.05 -6.06 4.00
CA VAL A 214 10.47 -5.70 3.97
C VAL A 214 11.24 -6.66 3.06
N ARG A 215 11.10 -7.97 3.29
CA ARG A 215 11.82 -9.00 2.51
C ARG A 215 11.54 -8.88 1.01
N SER A 216 10.26 -8.80 0.61
CA SER A 216 9.88 -8.75 -0.79
C SER A 216 10.26 -7.46 -1.52
N LYS A 217 10.51 -6.36 -0.80
CA LYS A 217 10.94 -5.08 -1.37
C LYS A 217 12.44 -4.82 -1.29
N THR A 218 13.20 -5.71 -0.65
CA THR A 218 14.64 -5.58 -0.47
C THR A 218 15.39 -6.79 -0.99
N ILE A 219 15.17 -7.96 -0.39
CA ILE A 219 15.93 -9.18 -0.64
C ILE A 219 15.40 -9.91 -1.89
N ASP A 220 14.09 -10.14 -1.94
CA ASP A 220 13.46 -10.92 -3.01
C ASP A 220 12.92 -10.04 -4.15
N GLY A 221 13.05 -8.71 -4.01
CA GLY A 221 12.56 -7.75 -4.98
C GLY A 221 13.21 -7.93 -6.35
N PRO A 222 12.53 -7.54 -7.44
CA PRO A 222 13.08 -7.67 -8.78
C PRO A 222 14.36 -6.82 -8.89
N GLN A 223 15.51 -7.50 -8.99
CA GLN A 223 16.76 -6.86 -9.32
C GLN A 223 16.65 -6.32 -10.75
N ARG A 224 17.21 -5.14 -11.01
CA ARG A 224 17.39 -4.70 -12.40
C ARG A 224 18.21 -5.79 -13.09
N ALA A 225 17.62 -6.45 -14.09
CA ALA A 225 18.38 -7.34 -14.97
C ALA A 225 19.60 -6.56 -15.43
N GLY A 226 20.79 -7.06 -15.06
CA GLY A 226 22.04 -6.44 -15.44
C GLY A 226 21.99 -6.16 -16.93
N ARG A 227 22.32 -4.92 -17.33
CA ARG A 227 22.66 -4.66 -18.72
C ARG A 227 23.84 -5.57 -19.05
N ALA A 228 23.56 -6.66 -19.77
CA ALA A 228 24.57 -7.44 -20.47
C ALA A 228 25.21 -6.57 -21.56
#